data_AF-A0A2D6YKU7-F1
#
_entry.id   AF-A0A2D6YKU7-F1
#
_cell.length_a   1.000
_cell.length_b   1.000
_cell.length_c   1.000
_cell.angle_alpha   90.00
_cell.angle_beta   90.00
_cell.angle_gamma   90.00
#
_symmetry.space_group_name_H-M   'P 1'
#
loop_
_entity.id
_entity.type
_entity.pdbx_description
1 polymer ?
#
loop_
_entity_poly.entity_id
_entity_poly.type
_entity_poly.pdbx_seq_one_letter_code
_entity_poly.pdbx_strand_id
1 'polypeptide(L)'
;MSPSGNKIKVLIIDDSALVRRVMADILSADSMIEVVGTAPDAQIATRQIRKLEPDVLTLDIMMPGMDGLEYLERLMKSHPMPVVMVSALTQRGAPDALRALELGAIEVIGKPHTTVREGMEEISISIVDAVKAAAQAKLKKVGDLFLKSPEKYTADAIIPKNPPRHLGGHAIDPLIAIGASTGGTEAILAVLSKLPVSMPGIVVVQHMPGSFTKSFAERLDRNSKLTVVEAAE
;
A
#
# COMPACT_ATOMS: atom_id res chain seq x y z
N MET A 1 -3.62 -16.36 12.90
CA MET A 1 -2.87 -16.42 14.17
C MET A 1 -1.39 -16.51 13.83
N SER A 2 -0.62 -15.47 14.12
CA SER A 2 0.84 -15.51 13.92
C SER A 2 1.48 -16.34 15.05
N PRO A 3 2.47 -17.21 14.78
CA PRO A 3 2.87 -18.29 15.70
C PRO A 3 3.87 -17.89 16.80
N SER A 4 3.88 -16.63 17.25
CA SER A 4 4.77 -16.16 18.31
C SER A 4 4.17 -14.90 18.96
N GLY A 5 4.01 -14.91 20.28
CA GLY A 5 3.38 -13.86 21.08
C GLY A 5 4.13 -12.53 21.18
N ASN A 6 4.74 -12.06 20.08
CA ASN A 6 5.30 -10.72 19.99
C ASN A 6 4.32 -9.79 19.28
N LYS A 7 4.07 -8.63 19.89
CA LYS A 7 3.32 -7.54 19.27
C LYS A 7 4.14 -6.92 18.15
N ILE A 8 3.46 -6.36 17.15
CA ILE A 8 4.04 -5.58 16.07
C ILE A 8 4.53 -4.26 16.65
N LYS A 9 5.84 -4.01 16.60
CA LYS A 9 6.43 -2.78 17.11
C LYS A 9 6.29 -1.67 16.09
N VAL A 10 5.61 -0.60 16.47
CA VAL A 10 5.35 0.55 15.59
C VAL A 10 6.03 1.81 16.11
N LEU A 11 6.71 2.52 15.21
CA LEU A 11 7.24 3.86 15.47
C LEU A 11 6.45 4.88 14.63
N ILE A 12 5.88 5.88 15.32
CA ILE A 12 5.05 6.92 14.68
C ILE A 12 5.89 8.16 14.41
N ILE A 13 5.89 8.64 13.17
CA ILE A 13 6.65 9.81 12.72
C ILE A 13 5.69 10.83 12.11
N ASP A 14 5.47 11.93 12.80
CA ASP A 14 4.57 13.03 12.39
C ASP A 14 4.96 14.29 13.16
N ASP A 15 4.93 15.47 12.56
CA ASP A 15 5.34 16.72 13.22
C ASP A 15 4.32 17.22 14.27
N SER A 16 3.04 16.86 14.08
CA SER A 16 1.94 17.23 14.97
C SER A 16 1.87 16.34 16.22
N ALA A 17 2.07 16.95 17.38
CA ALA A 17 1.92 16.26 18.67
C ALA A 17 0.52 15.66 18.87
N LEU A 18 -0.51 16.34 18.34
CA LEU A 18 -1.89 15.84 18.39
C LEU A 18 -2.06 14.58 17.53
N VAL A 19 -1.54 14.58 16.30
CA VAL A 19 -1.62 13.41 15.42
C VAL A 19 -0.86 12.24 16.00
N ARG A 20 0.37 12.46 16.51
CA ARG A 20 1.13 11.39 17.19
C ARG A 20 0.35 10.80 18.35
N ARG A 21 -0.34 11.62 19.14
CA ARG A 21 -1.17 11.15 20.27
C ARG A 21 -2.35 10.32 19.78
N VAL A 22 -3.12 10.82 18.83
CA VAL A 22 -4.30 10.13 18.28
C VAL A 22 -3.91 8.82 17.62
N MET A 23 -2.86 8.82 16.78
CA MET A 23 -2.33 7.60 16.16
C MET A 23 -1.86 6.60 17.21
N ALA A 24 -1.19 7.05 18.27
CA ALA A 24 -0.75 6.18 19.35
C ALA A 24 -1.93 5.56 20.09
N ASP A 25 -2.99 6.33 20.37
CA ASP A 25 -4.20 5.84 21.03
C ASP A 25 -4.93 4.81 20.14
N ILE A 26 -5.07 5.08 18.82
CA ILE A 26 -5.68 4.16 17.84
C ILE A 26 -4.90 2.84 17.77
N LEU A 27 -3.59 2.91 17.56
CA LEU A 27 -2.74 1.74 17.38
C LEU A 27 -2.61 0.92 18.67
N SER A 28 -2.53 1.58 19.82
CA SER A 28 -2.41 0.90 21.13
C SER A 28 -3.70 0.23 21.59
N ALA A 29 -4.86 0.58 21.00
CA ALA A 29 -6.11 -0.10 21.27
C ALA A 29 -6.13 -1.54 20.74
N ASP A 30 -5.29 -1.85 19.73
CA ASP A 30 -5.18 -3.19 19.18
C ASP A 30 -4.18 -4.06 19.98
N SER A 31 -4.64 -5.23 20.44
CA SER A 31 -3.82 -6.13 21.25
C SER A 31 -2.55 -6.67 20.56
N MET A 32 -2.51 -6.66 19.22
CA MET A 32 -1.38 -7.16 18.44
C MET A 32 -0.33 -6.09 18.14
N ILE A 33 -0.57 -4.83 18.51
CA ILE A 33 0.31 -3.70 18.19
C ILE A 33 0.92 -3.13 19.48
N GLU A 34 2.18 -2.75 19.40
CA GLU A 34 2.91 -2.03 20.45
C GLU A 34 3.54 -0.76 19.85
N VAL A 35 3.09 0.42 20.30
CA VAL A 35 3.72 1.68 19.92
C VAL A 35 4.99 1.85 20.75
N VAL A 36 6.14 1.55 20.15
CA VAL A 36 7.45 1.57 20.85
C VAL A 36 8.03 2.98 20.98
N GLY A 37 7.55 3.94 20.18
CA GLY A 37 8.01 5.31 20.22
C GLY A 37 7.24 6.23 19.27
N THR A 38 7.50 7.52 19.42
CA THR A 38 7.05 8.54 18.47
C THR A 38 8.16 9.55 18.22
N ALA A 39 8.22 10.10 17.01
CA ALA A 39 9.23 11.05 16.57
C ALA A 39 8.56 12.26 15.88
N PRO A 40 8.94 13.49 16.23
CA PRO A 40 8.41 14.70 15.59
C PRO A 40 9.14 15.06 14.27
N ASP A 41 10.28 14.41 13.98
CA ASP A 41 11.12 14.73 12.83
C ASP A 41 12.00 13.55 12.40
N ALA A 42 12.59 13.66 11.21
CA ALA A 42 13.45 12.65 10.60
C ALA A 42 14.73 12.35 11.41
N GLN A 43 15.28 13.33 12.14
CA GLN A 43 16.50 13.14 12.92
C GLN A 43 16.24 12.27 14.15
N ILE A 44 15.17 12.56 14.89
CA ILE A 44 14.71 11.76 16.03
C ILE A 44 14.27 10.38 15.55
N ALA A 45 13.51 10.31 14.43
CA ALA A 45 13.08 9.05 13.84
C ALA A 45 14.26 8.12 13.57
N THR A 46 15.30 8.60 12.89
CA THR A 46 16.48 7.80 12.55
C THR A 46 17.20 7.25 13.80
N ARG A 47 17.28 8.03 14.88
CA ARG A 47 17.86 7.56 16.15
C ARG A 47 16.97 6.51 16.83
N GLN A 48 15.66 6.72 16.80
CA GLN A 48 14.70 5.79 17.41
C GLN A 48 14.60 4.47 16.65
N ILE A 49 14.65 4.49 15.31
CA ILE A 49 14.67 3.26 14.48
C ILE A 49 15.81 2.34 14.94
N ARG A 50 17.03 2.87 15.09
CA ARG A 50 18.20 2.10 15.52
C ARG A 50 18.12 1.59 16.95
N LYS A 51 17.41 2.30 17.83
CA LYS A 51 17.32 1.98 19.26
C LYS A 51 16.18 1.01 19.58
N LEU A 52 15.05 1.19 18.91
CA LEU A 52 13.79 0.51 19.22
C LEU A 52 13.54 -0.68 18.30
N GLU A 53 14.23 -0.75 17.16
CA GLU A 53 14.08 -1.79 16.14
C GLU A 53 12.59 -2.06 15.81
N PRO A 54 11.84 -1.03 15.35
CA PRO A 54 10.44 -1.20 15.03
C PRO A 54 10.25 -2.10 13.80
N ASP A 55 9.13 -2.83 13.78
CA ASP A 55 8.73 -3.68 12.65
C ASP A 55 8.08 -2.84 11.54
N VAL A 56 7.37 -1.76 11.91
CA VAL A 56 6.66 -0.89 10.98
C VAL A 56 6.83 0.57 11.38
N LEU A 57 6.96 1.45 10.38
CA LEU A 57 6.87 2.90 10.57
C LEU A 57 5.54 3.42 10.04
N THR A 58 4.92 4.34 10.78
CA THR A 58 3.96 5.27 10.18
C THR A 58 4.67 6.60 9.94
N LEU A 59 4.62 7.11 8.71
CA LEU A 59 5.38 8.30 8.32
C LEU A 59 4.48 9.34 7.66
N ASP A 60 4.50 10.56 8.19
CA ASP A 60 3.85 11.69 7.54
C ASP A 60 4.56 12.09 6.24
N ILE A 61 3.79 12.49 5.23
CA ILE A 61 4.33 13.07 3.99
C ILE A 61 4.88 14.46 4.26
N MET A 62 4.15 15.30 5.02
CA MET A 62 4.45 16.73 5.10
C MET A 62 5.09 17.11 6.44
N MET A 63 6.42 17.05 6.54
CA MET A 63 7.14 17.47 7.75
C MET A 63 7.98 18.74 7.53
N PRO A 64 8.09 19.65 8.51
CA PRO A 64 8.98 20.81 8.45
C PRO A 64 10.45 20.40 8.33
N GLY A 65 11.19 21.08 7.45
CA GLY A 65 12.66 20.94 7.30
C GLY A 65 13.10 19.80 6.37
N MET A 66 12.49 18.62 6.44
CA MET A 66 12.71 17.52 5.50
C MET A 66 11.37 16.91 5.10
N ASP A 67 11.11 16.88 3.79
CA ASP A 67 9.93 16.23 3.21
C ASP A 67 9.92 14.73 3.57
N GLY A 68 8.76 14.22 4.01
CA GLY A 68 8.59 12.81 4.34
C GLY A 68 8.88 11.88 3.16
N LEU A 69 8.65 12.32 1.92
CA LEU A 69 9.05 11.57 0.73
C LEU A 69 10.56 11.48 0.57
N GLU A 70 11.28 12.57 0.82
CA GLU A 70 12.74 12.59 0.79
C GLU A 70 13.32 11.69 1.89
N TYR A 71 12.71 11.74 3.08
CA TYR A 71 13.09 10.85 4.17
C TYR A 71 12.85 9.38 3.83
N LEU A 72 11.67 9.05 3.27
CA LEU A 72 11.34 7.70 2.81
C LEU A 72 12.35 7.19 1.79
N GLU A 73 12.70 8.00 0.78
CA GLU A 73 13.68 7.61 -0.24
C GLU A 73 15.04 7.26 0.37
N ARG A 74 15.53 8.09 1.30
CA ARG A 74 16.81 7.85 1.99
C ARG A 74 16.73 6.63 2.90
N LEU A 75 15.62 6.45 3.60
CA LEU A 75 15.37 5.29 4.45
C LEU A 75 15.36 4.00 3.62
N MET A 76 14.59 3.94 2.54
CA MET A 76 14.49 2.74 1.70
C MET A 76 15.80 2.36 1.01
N LYS A 77 16.67 3.34 0.73
CA LYS A 77 18.03 3.09 0.21
C LYS A 77 19.00 2.56 1.27
N SER A 78 18.94 3.07 2.50
CA SER A 78 19.93 2.78 3.55
C SER A 78 19.51 1.66 4.50
N HIS A 79 18.22 1.56 4.78
CA HIS A 79 17.61 0.59 5.69
C HIS A 79 16.16 0.29 5.30
N PRO A 80 15.92 -0.44 4.19
CA PRO A 80 14.58 -0.74 3.74
C PRO A 80 13.80 -1.53 4.80
N MET A 81 12.65 -0.97 5.20
CA MET A 81 11.78 -1.52 6.23
C MET A 81 10.31 -1.12 5.98
N PRO A 82 9.33 -1.77 6.60
CA PRO A 82 7.93 -1.52 6.30
C PRO A 82 7.51 -0.10 6.68
N VAL A 83 7.00 0.66 5.72
CA VAL A 83 6.50 2.02 5.94
C VAL A 83 5.07 2.16 5.41
N VAL A 84 4.18 2.66 6.27
CA VAL A 84 2.84 3.12 5.93
C VAL A 84 2.85 4.64 5.98
N MET A 85 2.53 5.30 4.87
CA MET A 85 2.48 6.75 4.82
C MET A 85 1.14 7.25 5.34
N VAL A 86 1.15 8.33 6.10
CA VAL A 86 -0.06 8.95 6.64
C VAL A 86 -0.15 10.37 6.08
N SER A 87 -1.26 10.72 5.43
CA SER A 87 -1.41 12.00 4.73
C SER A 87 -2.83 12.55 4.83
N ALA A 88 -3.02 13.85 4.58
CA ALA A 88 -4.32 14.51 4.60
C ALA A 88 -5.27 14.13 3.42
N LEU A 89 -4.90 13.18 2.55
CA LEU A 89 -5.68 12.65 1.41
C LEU A 89 -6.45 13.70 0.59
N THR A 90 -5.76 14.74 0.15
CA THR A 90 -6.34 15.76 -0.74
C THR A 90 -6.07 15.43 -2.21
N GLN A 91 -6.88 15.93 -3.15
CA GLN A 91 -6.58 15.81 -4.59
C GLN A 91 -5.21 16.39 -4.96
N ARG A 92 -4.78 17.46 -4.29
CA ARG A 92 -3.44 18.05 -4.48
C ARG A 92 -2.32 17.13 -4.01
N GLY A 93 -2.57 16.30 -3.00
CA GLY A 93 -1.61 15.33 -2.45
C GLY A 93 -1.63 13.95 -3.10
N ALA A 94 -2.51 13.70 -4.08
CA ALA A 94 -2.57 12.42 -4.78
C ALA A 94 -1.26 12.05 -5.52
N PRO A 95 -0.55 12.99 -6.19
CA PRO A 95 0.75 12.70 -6.79
C PRO A 95 1.80 12.26 -5.76
N ASP A 96 1.85 12.94 -4.61
CA ASP A 96 2.82 12.65 -3.55
C ASP A 96 2.57 11.26 -2.93
N ALA A 97 1.30 10.89 -2.75
CA ALA A 97 0.94 9.56 -2.28
C ALA A 97 1.36 8.45 -3.25
N LEU A 98 1.10 8.63 -4.55
CA LEU A 98 1.56 7.67 -5.56
C LEU A 98 3.08 7.60 -5.60
N ARG A 99 3.75 8.74 -5.46
CA ARG A 99 5.21 8.80 -5.39
C ARG A 99 5.74 8.04 -4.18
N ALA A 100 5.06 8.11 -3.04
CA ALA A 100 5.45 7.35 -1.86
C ALA A 100 5.40 5.84 -2.09
N LEU A 101 4.35 5.35 -2.77
CA LEU A 101 4.24 3.95 -3.17
C LEU A 101 5.38 3.54 -4.12
N GLU A 102 5.74 4.40 -5.09
CA GLU A 102 6.88 4.17 -5.98
C GLU A 102 8.23 4.09 -5.24
N LEU A 103 8.38 4.86 -4.16
CA LEU A 103 9.58 4.86 -3.31
C LEU A 103 9.64 3.62 -2.40
N GLY A 104 8.58 2.81 -2.38
CA GLY A 104 8.51 1.54 -1.65
C GLY A 104 7.71 1.59 -0.35
N ALA A 105 6.91 2.64 -0.13
CA ALA A 105 5.87 2.58 0.90
C ALA A 105 4.86 1.47 0.57
N ILE A 106 4.33 0.82 1.60
CA ILE A 106 3.39 -0.29 1.45
C ILE A 106 1.98 0.22 1.15
N GLU A 107 1.61 1.31 1.81
CA GLU A 107 0.29 1.92 1.69
C GLU A 107 0.35 3.41 2.07
N VAL A 108 -0.63 4.17 1.59
CA VAL A 108 -0.87 5.56 2.00
C VAL A 108 -2.28 5.65 2.56
N ILE A 109 -2.38 6.10 3.81
CA ILE A 109 -3.64 6.22 4.55
C ILE A 109 -3.94 7.67 4.95
N GLY A 110 -5.20 7.91 5.30
CA GLY A 110 -5.67 9.20 5.79
C GLY A 110 -5.22 9.50 7.21
N LYS A 111 -4.83 10.75 7.46
CA LYS A 111 -4.67 11.24 8.84
C LYS A 111 -6.04 11.23 9.54
N PRO A 112 -6.10 10.86 10.83
CA PRO A 112 -7.32 10.91 11.63
C PRO A 112 -7.68 12.36 11.97
N HIS A 113 -8.36 13.03 11.03
CA HIS A 113 -8.81 14.42 11.15
C HIS A 113 -10.28 14.51 10.74
N THR A 114 -11.19 13.98 11.54
CA THR A 114 -12.62 14.20 11.31
C THR A 114 -13.31 14.51 12.63
N THR A 115 -14.12 15.57 12.63
CA THR A 115 -15.00 15.97 13.73
C THR A 115 -16.25 15.07 13.86
N VAL A 116 -16.43 14.14 12.92
CA VAL A 116 -17.55 13.20 12.84
C VAL A 116 -17.08 11.83 13.36
N ARG A 117 -17.80 11.29 14.33
CA ARG A 117 -17.43 10.06 15.07
C ARG A 117 -17.34 8.82 14.17
N GLU A 118 -18.24 8.68 13.21
CA GLU A 118 -18.28 7.52 12.29
C GLU A 118 -17.05 7.45 11.38
N GLY A 119 -16.65 8.59 10.77
CA GLY A 119 -15.46 8.63 9.93
C GLY A 119 -14.16 8.34 10.70
N MET A 120 -14.13 8.62 12.01
CA MET A 120 -12.98 8.30 12.85
C MET A 120 -12.83 6.79 13.09
N GLU A 121 -13.94 6.05 13.22
CA GLU A 121 -13.90 4.59 13.41
C GLU A 121 -13.40 3.88 12.15
N GLU A 122 -13.87 4.27 10.97
CA GLU A 122 -13.41 3.72 9.69
C GLU A 122 -11.92 3.97 9.45
N ILE A 123 -11.45 5.20 9.67
CA ILE A 123 -10.03 5.55 9.55
C ILE A 123 -9.19 4.77 10.56
N SER A 124 -9.68 4.58 11.78
CA SER A 124 -8.96 3.80 12.81
C SER A 124 -8.77 2.34 12.39
N ILE A 125 -9.82 1.71 11.83
CA ILE A 125 -9.74 0.35 11.30
C ILE A 125 -8.73 0.29 10.15
N SER A 126 -8.80 1.23 9.21
CA SER A 126 -7.86 1.31 8.08
C SER A 126 -6.41 1.47 8.52
N ILE A 127 -6.13 2.31 9.53
CA ILE A 127 -4.79 2.49 10.10
C ILE A 127 -4.26 1.16 10.67
N VAL A 128 -5.08 0.47 11.47
CA VAL A 128 -4.68 -0.78 12.13
C VAL A 128 -4.43 -1.88 11.11
N ASP A 129 -5.31 -2.02 10.12
CA ASP A 129 -5.18 -3.03 9.06
C ASP A 129 -3.96 -2.77 8.18
N ALA A 130 -3.72 -1.52 7.80
CA ALA A 130 -2.54 -1.13 7.02
C ALA A 130 -1.24 -1.48 7.77
N VAL A 131 -1.16 -1.20 9.07
CA VAL A 131 0.02 -1.53 9.89
C VAL A 131 0.21 -3.05 10.01
N LYS A 132 -0.86 -3.81 10.25
CA LYS A 132 -0.77 -5.28 10.34
C LYS A 132 -0.35 -5.91 9.01
N ALA A 133 -0.92 -5.43 7.90
CA ALA A 133 -0.53 -5.88 6.57
C ALA A 133 0.92 -5.49 6.26
N ALA A 134 1.34 -4.28 6.64
CA ALA A 134 2.72 -3.83 6.47
C ALA A 134 3.73 -4.69 7.24
N ALA A 135 3.41 -5.08 8.48
CA ALA A 135 4.26 -5.97 9.29
C ALA A 135 4.45 -7.36 8.66
N GLN A 136 3.48 -7.81 7.86
CA GLN A 136 3.56 -9.09 7.14
C GLN A 136 4.16 -8.95 5.74
N ALA A 137 4.36 -7.72 5.26
CA ALA A 137 4.88 -7.48 3.92
C ALA A 137 6.32 -8.00 3.81
N LYS A 138 6.53 -8.94 2.89
CA LYS A 138 7.88 -9.35 2.49
C LYS A 138 8.49 -8.25 1.64
N LEU A 139 9.17 -7.30 2.28
CA LEU A 139 10.01 -6.36 1.54
C LEU A 139 11.08 -7.16 0.80
N LYS A 140 11.12 -6.99 -0.52
CA LYS A 140 12.17 -7.58 -1.34
C LYS A 140 13.49 -7.05 -0.83
N LYS A 141 14.34 -7.92 -0.27
CA LYS A 141 15.72 -7.54 0.00
C LYS A 141 16.35 -7.18 -1.35
N VAL A 142 17.28 -6.22 -1.37
CA VAL A 142 18.02 -5.85 -2.59
C VAL A 142 18.65 -7.09 -3.27
N GLY A 143 18.95 -8.15 -2.50
CA GLY A 143 19.42 -9.44 -3.02
C GLY A 143 18.36 -10.35 -3.66
N ASP A 144 17.07 -10.19 -3.35
CA ASP A 144 15.99 -11.02 -3.90
C ASP A 144 15.58 -10.61 -5.33
N LEU A 145 16.09 -9.46 -5.82
CA LEU A 145 16.00 -9.09 -7.24
C LEU A 145 16.74 -10.09 -8.16
N PHE A 146 17.63 -10.93 -7.60
CA PHE A 146 18.44 -11.90 -8.34
C PHE A 146 18.08 -13.37 -8.06
N LEU A 147 17.09 -13.66 -7.22
CA LEU A 147 16.59 -15.02 -7.07
C LEU A 147 15.54 -15.28 -8.15
N LYS A 148 15.95 -16.07 -9.15
CA LYS A 148 15.06 -16.66 -10.17
C LYS A 148 13.77 -17.11 -9.48
N SER A 149 12.64 -16.56 -9.93
CA SER A 149 11.34 -17.10 -9.55
C SER A 149 11.34 -18.62 -9.79
N PRO A 150 10.76 -19.43 -8.90
CA PRO A 150 10.51 -20.83 -9.20
C PRO A 150 9.76 -20.92 -10.53
N GLU A 151 10.13 -21.89 -11.35
CA GLU A 151 9.56 -22.07 -12.70
C GLU A 151 8.04 -21.97 -12.63
N LYS A 152 7.50 -20.98 -13.35
CA LYS A 152 6.07 -20.79 -13.50
C LYS A 152 5.53 -22.00 -14.25
N TYR A 153 4.69 -22.80 -13.60
CA TYR A 153 3.77 -23.66 -14.35
C TYR A 153 2.98 -22.76 -15.30
N THR A 154 2.99 -23.08 -16.59
CA THR A 154 2.19 -22.37 -17.58
C THR A 154 0.70 -22.58 -17.27
N ALA A 155 -0.15 -21.64 -17.70
CA ALA A 155 -1.60 -21.73 -17.50
C ALA A 155 -2.21 -23.04 -18.05
N ASP A 156 -1.47 -23.75 -18.91
CA ASP A 156 -1.81 -25.06 -19.47
C ASP A 156 -1.86 -26.20 -18.44
N ALA A 157 -1.32 -25.99 -17.22
CA ALA A 157 -1.38 -27.00 -16.16
C ALA A 157 -2.74 -27.06 -15.44
N ILE A 158 -3.57 -26.01 -15.54
CA ILE A 158 -4.84 -25.88 -14.78
C ILE A 158 -6.07 -25.88 -15.70
N ILE A 159 -5.91 -25.55 -16.99
CA ILE A 159 -7.02 -25.51 -17.95
C ILE A 159 -7.14 -26.87 -18.67
N PRO A 160 -8.29 -27.58 -18.61
CA PRO A 160 -8.49 -28.76 -19.44
C PRO A 160 -8.39 -28.37 -20.92
N LYS A 161 -7.64 -29.16 -21.71
CA LYS A 161 -7.28 -28.94 -23.13
C LYS A 161 -8.46 -28.65 -24.09
N ASN A 162 -9.71 -28.76 -23.64
CA ASN A 162 -10.90 -28.37 -24.37
C ASN A 162 -11.82 -27.55 -23.46
N PRO A 163 -11.92 -26.21 -23.62
CA PRO A 163 -13.02 -25.48 -23.03
C PRO A 163 -14.34 -25.98 -23.65
N PRO A 164 -15.45 -26.05 -22.89
CA PRO A 164 -16.74 -26.37 -23.46
C PRO A 164 -17.06 -25.35 -24.56
N ARG A 165 -17.25 -25.83 -25.80
CA ARG A 165 -17.83 -25.01 -26.87
C ARG A 165 -19.16 -24.47 -26.36
N HIS A 166 -19.24 -23.16 -26.16
CA HIS A 166 -20.50 -22.50 -25.84
C HIS A 166 -21.52 -22.83 -26.94
N LEU A 167 -22.55 -23.58 -26.55
CA LEU A 167 -23.78 -23.77 -27.31
C LEU A 167 -24.42 -22.38 -27.51
N GLY A 168 -24.95 -22.15 -28.71
CA GLY A 168 -25.28 -20.82 -29.23
C GLY A 168 -26.12 -19.91 -28.34
N GLY A 169 -25.92 -18.60 -28.54
CA GLY A 169 -26.71 -17.52 -27.94
C GLY A 169 -25.84 -16.51 -27.21
N HIS A 170 -25.33 -15.52 -27.95
CA HIS A 170 -24.57 -14.34 -27.48
C HIS A 170 -23.27 -14.69 -26.74
N ALA A 171 -22.16 -14.74 -27.49
CA ALA A 171 -20.83 -14.84 -26.91
C ALA A 171 -20.58 -13.59 -26.06
N ILE A 172 -20.67 -13.74 -24.74
CA ILE A 172 -20.25 -12.70 -23.81
C ILE A 172 -18.72 -12.65 -23.93
N ASP A 173 -18.18 -11.49 -24.31
CA ASP A 173 -16.74 -11.30 -24.30
C ASP A 173 -16.20 -11.59 -22.88
N PRO A 174 -15.17 -12.43 -22.72
CA PRO A 174 -14.65 -12.76 -21.41
C PRO A 174 -14.19 -11.49 -20.69
N LEU A 175 -14.47 -11.40 -19.38
CA LEU A 175 -14.09 -10.29 -18.51
C LEU A 175 -13.26 -10.81 -17.33
N ILE A 176 -12.21 -10.07 -16.96
CA ILE A 176 -11.44 -10.31 -15.74
C ILE A 176 -11.81 -9.25 -14.71
N ALA A 177 -12.15 -9.67 -13.49
CA ALA A 177 -12.35 -8.77 -12.36
C ALA A 177 -11.22 -8.94 -11.33
N ILE A 178 -10.61 -7.84 -10.90
CA ILE A 178 -9.55 -7.81 -9.87
C ILE A 178 -10.03 -6.93 -8.72
N GLY A 179 -10.00 -7.47 -7.50
CA GLY A 179 -10.25 -6.72 -6.26
C GLY A 179 -8.98 -6.65 -5.41
N ALA A 180 -8.65 -5.47 -4.89
CA ALA A 180 -7.48 -5.29 -4.01
C ALA A 180 -7.66 -4.17 -2.97
N SER A 181 -6.81 -4.18 -1.95
CA SER A 181 -6.82 -3.22 -0.82
C SER A 181 -5.36 -2.86 -0.47
N THR A 182 -4.89 -3.07 0.76
CA THR A 182 -3.49 -2.82 1.18
C THR A 182 -2.47 -3.49 0.26
N GLY A 183 -1.48 -2.71 -0.21
CA GLY A 183 -0.45 -3.16 -1.16
C GLY A 183 -0.98 -3.47 -2.57
N GLY A 184 -2.30 -3.31 -2.79
CA GLY A 184 -2.98 -3.61 -4.04
C GLY A 184 -2.52 -2.73 -5.20
N THR A 185 -2.16 -1.47 -4.93
CA THR A 185 -1.64 -0.53 -5.93
C THR A 185 -0.41 -1.08 -6.67
N GLU A 186 0.59 -1.56 -5.93
CA GLU A 186 1.80 -2.16 -6.51
C GLU A 186 1.53 -3.57 -7.07
N ALA A 187 0.65 -4.36 -6.44
CA ALA A 187 0.30 -5.68 -6.92
C ALA A 187 -0.40 -5.63 -8.29
N ILE A 188 -1.39 -4.75 -8.44
CA ILE A 188 -2.10 -4.51 -9.70
C ILE A 188 -1.12 -4.02 -10.76
N LEU A 189 -0.28 -3.05 -10.45
CA LEU A 189 0.74 -2.56 -11.37
C LEU A 189 1.69 -3.69 -11.83
N ALA A 190 2.16 -4.53 -10.90
CA ALA A 190 3.04 -5.66 -11.21
C ALA A 190 2.39 -6.73 -12.09
N VAL A 191 1.07 -6.89 -12.01
CA VAL A 191 0.28 -7.77 -12.87
C VAL A 191 0.07 -7.11 -14.25
N LEU A 192 -0.54 -5.93 -14.28
CA LEU A 192 -0.95 -5.27 -15.54
C LEU A 192 0.23 -4.87 -16.42
N SER A 193 1.37 -4.46 -15.84
CA SER A 193 2.59 -4.10 -16.59
C SER A 193 3.15 -5.24 -17.45
N LYS A 194 2.81 -6.50 -17.15
CA LYS A 194 3.30 -7.69 -17.86
C LYS A 194 2.30 -8.23 -18.88
N LEU A 195 1.07 -7.71 -18.91
CA LEU A 195 0.03 -8.23 -19.77
C LEU A 195 0.17 -7.74 -21.21
N PRO A 196 -0.16 -8.58 -22.21
CA PRO A 196 -0.20 -8.17 -23.61
C PRO A 196 -1.47 -7.37 -23.93
N VAL A 197 -1.48 -6.64 -25.06
CA VAL A 197 -2.65 -5.86 -25.52
C VAL A 197 -3.85 -6.75 -25.88
N SER A 198 -3.63 -8.03 -26.16
CA SER A 198 -4.65 -9.01 -26.55
C SER A 198 -5.49 -9.54 -25.38
N MET A 199 -5.39 -8.94 -24.19
CA MET A 199 -6.16 -9.39 -23.03
C MET A 199 -7.65 -9.07 -23.20
N PRO A 200 -8.54 -9.90 -22.63
CA PRO A 200 -9.93 -9.52 -22.41
C PRO A 200 -10.05 -8.25 -21.56
N GLY A 201 -11.25 -7.65 -21.53
CA GLY A 201 -11.53 -6.50 -20.67
C GLY A 201 -11.23 -6.81 -19.20
N ILE A 202 -10.60 -5.86 -18.50
CA ILE A 202 -10.22 -5.99 -17.09
C ILE A 202 -10.89 -4.88 -16.29
N VAL A 203 -11.66 -5.24 -15.28
CA VAL A 203 -12.22 -4.31 -14.29
C VAL A 203 -11.45 -4.46 -12.98
N VAL A 204 -11.02 -3.34 -12.42
CA VAL A 204 -10.23 -3.31 -11.18
C VAL A 204 -10.99 -2.50 -10.14
N VAL A 205 -11.19 -3.10 -8.97
CA VAL A 205 -11.71 -2.44 -7.77
C VAL A 205 -10.59 -2.39 -6.74
N GLN A 206 -10.09 -1.19 -6.47
CA GLN A 206 -9.08 -0.95 -5.45
C GLN A 206 -9.70 -0.12 -4.33
N HIS A 207 -9.57 -0.58 -3.09
CA HIS A 207 -9.93 0.26 -1.94
C HIS A 207 -8.93 1.41 -1.83
N MET A 208 -9.36 2.60 -2.23
CA MET A 208 -8.58 3.83 -2.17
C MET A 208 -9.52 5.05 -2.24
N PRO A 209 -9.08 6.23 -1.78
CA PRO A 209 -9.86 7.45 -1.88
C PRO A 209 -10.17 7.80 -3.34
N GLY A 210 -11.41 8.23 -3.61
CA GLY A 210 -11.83 8.62 -4.96
C GLY A 210 -11.06 9.82 -5.54
N SER A 211 -10.38 10.62 -4.71
CA SER A 211 -9.48 11.67 -5.18
C SER A 211 -8.20 11.14 -5.84
N PHE A 212 -7.90 9.84 -5.69
CA PHE A 212 -6.62 9.23 -6.09
C PHE A 212 -6.80 8.24 -7.25
N THR A 213 -8.02 7.75 -7.50
CA THR A 213 -8.34 6.72 -8.50
C THR A 213 -7.90 7.14 -9.90
N LYS A 214 -8.16 8.40 -10.28
CA LYS A 214 -7.67 8.96 -11.55
C LYS A 214 -6.16 8.89 -11.70
N SER A 215 -5.41 9.42 -10.74
CA SER A 215 -3.94 9.43 -10.80
C SER A 215 -3.37 8.01 -10.79
N PHE A 216 -4.03 7.07 -10.12
CA PHE A 216 -3.65 5.66 -10.14
C PHE A 216 -3.91 5.02 -11.51
N ALA A 217 -5.05 5.28 -12.13
CA ALA A 217 -5.35 4.81 -13.50
C ALA A 217 -4.32 5.36 -14.51
N GLU A 218 -3.99 6.65 -14.45
CA GLU A 218 -2.95 7.27 -15.29
C GLU A 218 -1.56 6.64 -15.07
N ARG A 219 -1.24 6.24 -13.84
CA ARG A 219 0.00 5.52 -13.52
C ARG A 219 0.01 4.12 -14.13
N LEU A 220 -1.10 3.38 -14.05
CA LEU A 220 -1.24 2.06 -14.66
C LEU A 220 -1.15 2.12 -16.18
N ASP A 221 -1.80 3.10 -16.81
CA ASP A 221 -1.77 3.34 -18.26
C ASP A 221 -0.32 3.58 -18.73
N ARG A 222 0.39 4.50 -18.07
CA ARG A 222 1.79 4.84 -18.40
C ARG A 222 2.77 3.67 -18.24
N ASN A 223 2.47 2.71 -17.36
CA ASN A 223 3.37 1.59 -17.02
C ASN A 223 2.89 0.24 -17.55
N SER A 224 1.87 0.21 -18.40
CA SER A 224 1.38 -1.01 -19.02
C SER A 224 1.26 -0.86 -20.54
N LYS A 225 1.04 -1.97 -21.23
CA LYS A 225 0.71 -1.94 -22.66
C LYS A 225 -0.79 -1.80 -22.91
N LEU A 226 -1.58 -1.90 -21.84
CA LEU A 226 -3.03 -1.77 -21.88
C LEU A 226 -3.41 -0.30 -21.80
N THR A 227 -4.54 0.06 -22.39
CA THR A 227 -5.17 1.35 -22.11
C THR A 227 -5.91 1.23 -20.79
N VAL A 228 -5.56 2.07 -19.82
CA VAL A 228 -6.17 2.08 -18.49
C VAL A 228 -6.80 3.44 -18.23
N VAL A 229 -8.08 3.43 -17.83
CA VAL A 229 -8.84 4.62 -17.51
C VAL A 229 -9.58 4.44 -16.20
N GLU A 230 -9.85 5.55 -15.51
CA GLU A 230 -10.81 5.56 -14.41
C GLU A 230 -12.21 5.27 -14.97
N ALA A 231 -12.95 4.37 -14.31
CA ALA A 231 -14.30 4.04 -14.73
C ALA A 231 -15.22 5.27 -14.56
N ALA A 232 -16.06 5.51 -15.57
CA ALA A 232 -17.07 6.56 -15.58
C ALA A 232 -18.45 5.95 -15.89
N GLU A 233 -19.52 6.64 -15.48
CA GLU A 233 -20.90 6.32 -15.86
C GLU A 233 -21.21 6.67 -17.32
#